data_AF-A0A5E4HXW9-F1
#
_entry.id   AF-A0A5E4HXW9-F1
#
_cell.length_a   1.000
_cell.length_b   1.000
_cell.length_c   1.000
_cell.angle_alpha   90.00
_cell.angle_beta   90.00
_cell.angle_gamma   90.00
#
_symmetry.space_group_name_H-M   'P 1'
#
loop_
_entity.id
_entity.type
_entity.pdbx_description
1 polymer ?
#
loop_
_entity_poly.entity_id
_entity_poly.type
_entity_poly.pdbx_seq_one_letter_code
_entity_poly.pdbx_strand_id
1 'polypeptide(L)'
;MVAVITPPLITGAFTNCVRFKAYIVFLVLWQLLIYYPLVHMIWGGGALMQWGIKDFGGGIVVHAIAGMSALASVLYLGSRKVKDLPHSVPLITIGMTILWFGWFGFTAGNAFAMKANQSLSDS
;
A
#
# COMPACT_ATOMS: atom_id res chain seq x y z
N MET A 1 3.98 4.10 9.18
CA MET A 1 3.42 2.73 9.15
C MET A 1 2.84 2.41 7.78
N VAL A 2 1.82 3.14 7.32
CA VAL A 2 1.16 2.88 6.02
C VAL A 2 2.14 2.82 4.84
N ALA A 3 3.09 3.76 4.78
CA ALA A 3 4.15 3.80 3.77
C ALA A 3 5.03 2.53 3.72
N VAL A 4 5.14 1.81 4.83
CA VAL A 4 5.97 0.59 4.93
C VAL A 4 5.18 -0.65 4.48
N ILE A 5 3.86 -0.64 4.57
CA ILE A 5 2.99 -1.79 4.23
C ILE A 5 2.66 -1.83 2.74
N THR A 6 2.54 -0.68 2.09
CA THR A 6 2.13 -0.59 0.67
C THR A 6 3.12 -1.25 -0.30
N PRO A 7 4.44 -1.00 -0.21
CA PRO A 7 5.38 -1.59 -1.16
C PRO A 7 5.45 -3.12 -1.09
N PRO A 8 5.45 -3.77 0.11
CA PRO A 8 5.32 -5.22 0.23
C PRO A 8 4.11 -5.83 -0.48
N LEU A 9 2.95 -5.15 -0.51
CA LEU A 9 1.76 -5.64 -1.23
C LEU A 9 2.02 -5.78 -2.74
N ILE A 10 2.83 -4.88 -3.32
CA ILE A 10 3.20 -4.90 -4.74
C ILE A 10 4.13 -6.08 -5.04
N THR A 11 5.01 -6.43 -4.09
CA THR A 11 6.05 -7.45 -4.31
C THR A 11 5.52 -8.83 -4.64
N GLY A 12 4.36 -9.19 -4.09
CA GLY A 12 3.72 -10.48 -4.38
C GLY A 12 3.49 -10.72 -5.88
N ALA A 13 3.33 -9.63 -6.65
CA ALA A 13 3.08 -9.69 -8.09
C ALA A 13 4.30 -10.22 -8.87
N PHE A 14 5.51 -9.80 -8.50
CA PHE A 14 6.76 -10.11 -9.22
C PHE A 14 7.76 -10.95 -8.43
N THR A 15 7.32 -11.64 -7.36
CA THR A 15 8.14 -12.58 -6.60
C THR A 15 8.89 -13.55 -7.54
N ASN A 16 10.17 -13.78 -7.27
CA ASN A 16 11.08 -14.62 -8.07
C ASN A 16 11.39 -14.12 -9.50
N CYS A 17 10.89 -12.96 -9.93
CA CYS A 17 11.12 -12.43 -11.28
C CYS A 17 12.06 -11.23 -11.33
N VAL A 18 12.48 -10.68 -10.18
CA VAL A 18 13.34 -9.49 -10.09
C VAL A 18 14.64 -9.76 -9.33
N ARG A 19 15.71 -9.08 -9.73
CA ARG A 19 16.96 -9.05 -8.96
C ARG A 19 16.76 -8.18 -7.72
N PHE A 20 17.31 -8.61 -6.58
CA PHE A 20 17.19 -7.89 -5.31
C PHE A 20 17.63 -6.42 -5.40
N LYS A 21 18.72 -6.12 -6.11
CA LYS A 21 19.17 -4.73 -6.33
C LYS A 21 18.14 -3.87 -7.07
N ALA A 22 17.52 -4.42 -8.12
CA ALA A 22 16.49 -3.71 -8.88
C ALA A 22 15.23 -3.48 -8.03
N TYR A 23 14.89 -4.45 -7.16
CA TYR A 23 13.78 -4.32 -6.22
C TYR A 23 13.99 -3.17 -5.21
N ILE A 24 15.19 -3.04 -4.62
CA ILE A 24 15.48 -1.92 -3.70
C ILE A 24 15.37 -0.56 -4.39
N VAL A 25 15.90 -0.45 -5.61
CA VAL A 25 15.80 0.81 -6.40
C VAL A 25 14.33 1.12 -6.72
N PHE A 26 13.55 0.12 -7.12
CA PHE A 26 12.11 0.27 -7.35
C PHE A 26 11.39 0.77 -6.10
N LEU A 27 11.64 0.16 -4.93
CA LEU A 27 11.03 0.58 -3.67
C LEU A 27 11.28 2.07 -3.38
N VAL A 28 12.54 2.50 -3.44
CA VAL A 28 12.91 3.88 -3.12
C VAL A 28 12.28 4.86 -4.11
N LEU A 29 12.38 4.58 -5.41
CA LEU A 29 11.81 5.45 -6.44
C LEU A 29 10.28 5.51 -6.37
N TRP A 30 9.63 4.36 -6.18
CA TRP A 30 8.17 4.28 -6.08
C TRP A 30 7.66 5.05 -4.86
N GLN A 31 8.35 4.91 -3.73
CA GLN A 31 8.02 5.62 -2.50
C GLN A 31 8.10 7.14 -2.67
N LEU A 32 9.15 7.62 -3.34
CA LEU A 32 9.40 9.05 -3.54
C LEU A 32 8.50 9.66 -4.61
N LEU A 33 8.32 8.98 -5.75
CA LEU A 33 7.68 9.56 -6.92
C LEU A 33 6.17 9.30 -6.99
N ILE A 34 5.69 8.22 -6.37
CA ILE A 34 4.27 7.82 -6.47
C ILE A 34 3.60 8.00 -5.12
N TYR A 35 4.12 7.34 -4.08
CA TYR A 35 3.43 7.29 -2.80
C TYR A 35 3.37 8.65 -2.08
N TYR A 36 4.50 9.32 -1.86
CA TYR A 36 4.49 10.60 -1.12
C TYR A 36 3.66 11.70 -1.80
N PRO A 37 3.74 11.91 -3.13
CA PRO A 37 2.88 12.88 -3.80
C PRO A 37 1.39 12.57 -3.64
N LEU A 38 0.99 11.30 -3.80
CA LEU A 38 -0.41 10.90 -3.66
C LEU A 38 -0.95 11.04 -2.23
N VAL A 39 -0.14 10.69 -1.22
CA VAL A 39 -0.48 10.94 0.19
C VAL A 39 -0.69 12.42 0.42
N HIS A 40 0.20 13.28 -0.09
CA HIS A 40 0.05 14.72 0.09
C HIS A 40 -1.22 15.25 -0.59
N MET A 41 -1.57 14.72 -1.77
CA MET A 41 -2.79 15.12 -2.49
C MET A 41 -4.09 14.72 -1.77
N ILE A 42 -4.12 13.57 -1.08
CA ILE A 42 -5.35 12.99 -0.49
C ILE A 42 -5.46 13.24 1.02
N TRP A 43 -4.35 13.17 1.75
CA TRP A 43 -4.31 13.30 3.22
C TRP A 43 -3.54 14.53 3.71
N GLY A 44 -2.74 15.17 2.85
CA GLY A 44 -1.88 16.30 3.21
C GLY A 44 -2.45 17.68 2.89
N GLY A 45 -3.74 17.80 2.56
CA GLY A 45 -4.35 19.08 2.20
C GLY A 45 -4.18 19.48 0.72
N GLY A 46 -3.68 18.58 -0.13
CA GLY A 46 -3.51 18.84 -1.56
C GLY A 46 -4.81 18.80 -2.38
N ALA A 47 -4.65 18.84 -3.70
CA ALA A 47 -5.76 19.07 -4.65
C ALA A 47 -6.94 18.09 -4.53
N LEU A 48 -6.68 16.79 -4.33
CA LEU A 48 -7.75 15.77 -4.27
C LEU A 48 -8.60 15.93 -3.00
N MET A 49 -7.97 16.29 -1.88
CA MET A 49 -8.67 16.61 -0.64
C MET A 49 -9.56 17.86 -0.81
N GLN A 50 -9.07 18.89 -1.51
CA GLN A 50 -9.86 20.10 -1.81
C GLN A 50 -11.05 19.84 -2.73
N TRP A 51 -10.96 18.84 -3.60
CA TRP A 51 -12.06 18.37 -4.45
C TRP A 51 -13.06 17.46 -3.72
N GLY A 52 -12.93 17.31 -2.39
CA GLY A 52 -13.87 16.58 -1.55
C GLY A 52 -13.64 15.07 -1.50
N ILE A 53 -12.51 14.56 -2.04
CA ILE A 53 -12.17 13.14 -1.95
C ILE A 53 -11.71 12.84 -0.53
N LYS A 54 -12.42 11.93 0.13
CA LYS A 54 -12.11 11.47 1.50
C LYS A 54 -11.76 9.99 1.47
N ASP A 55 -10.49 9.69 1.73
CA ASP A 55 -10.00 8.31 1.87
C ASP A 55 -9.73 7.99 3.35
N PHE A 56 -10.66 7.31 4.02
CA PHE A 56 -10.55 7.02 5.46
C PHE A 56 -9.57 5.88 5.76
N GLY A 57 -9.55 4.85 4.90
CA GLY A 57 -8.89 3.57 5.13
C GLY A 57 -7.73 3.29 4.16
N GLY A 58 -7.27 4.29 3.40
CA GLY A 58 -6.24 4.06 2.38
C GLY A 58 -6.76 3.21 1.21
N GLY A 59 -8.04 3.30 0.87
CA GLY A 59 -8.59 2.61 -0.30
C GLY A 59 -7.89 3.06 -1.59
N ILE A 60 -7.61 4.35 -1.72
CA ILE A 60 -6.88 4.90 -2.87
C ILE A 60 -5.38 4.86 -2.57
N VAL A 61 -4.96 5.45 -1.45
CA VAL A 61 -3.55 5.68 -1.09
C VAL A 61 -2.77 4.38 -0.82
N VAL A 62 -3.46 3.27 -0.54
CA VAL A 62 -2.81 1.97 -0.29
C VAL A 62 -3.23 0.95 -1.35
N HIS A 63 -4.53 0.68 -1.48
CA HIS A 63 -5.01 -0.48 -2.25
C HIS A 63 -5.01 -0.23 -3.75
N ALA A 64 -5.60 0.88 -4.20
CA ALA A 64 -5.68 1.20 -5.61
C ALA A 64 -4.29 1.39 -6.22
N ILE A 65 -3.42 2.14 -5.54
CA ILE A 65 -2.08 2.42 -6.08
C ILE A 65 -1.19 1.18 -6.05
N ALA A 66 -1.30 0.33 -5.02
CA ALA A 66 -0.57 -0.93 -4.98
C ALA A 66 -1.08 -1.89 -6.04
N GLY A 67 -2.40 -1.99 -6.24
CA GLY A 67 -3.02 -2.83 -7.26
C GLY A 67 -2.63 -2.39 -8.68
N MET A 68 -2.69 -1.09 -8.97
CA MET A 68 -2.25 -0.54 -10.26
C MET A 68 -0.76 -0.72 -10.50
N SER A 69 0.06 -0.56 -9.45
CA SER A 69 1.52 -0.79 -9.54
C SER A 69 1.85 -2.26 -9.74
N ALA A 70 1.13 -3.17 -9.08
CA ALA A 70 1.25 -4.61 -9.26
C ALA A 70 0.88 -5.02 -10.69
N LEU A 71 -0.24 -4.49 -11.21
CA LEU A 71 -0.67 -4.72 -12.59
C LEU A 71 0.38 -4.21 -13.59
N ALA A 72 0.84 -2.97 -13.44
CA ALA A 72 1.87 -2.39 -14.30
C ALA A 72 3.17 -3.23 -14.26
N SER A 73 3.56 -3.72 -13.08
CA SER A 73 4.74 -4.56 -12.90
C SER A 73 4.59 -5.92 -13.60
N VAL A 74 3.42 -6.56 -13.51
CA VAL A 74 3.16 -7.84 -14.21
C VAL A 74 3.14 -7.65 -15.72
N LEU A 75 2.55 -6.56 -16.21
CA LEU A 75 2.57 -6.24 -17.64
C LEU A 75 4.00 -6.00 -18.16
N TYR A 76 4.85 -5.36 -17.37
CA TYR A 76 6.25 -5.11 -17.73
C TYR A 76 7.12 -6.37 -17.67
N LEU A 77 6.97 -7.22 -16.64
CA LEU A 77 7.79 -8.42 -16.47
C LEU A 77 7.31 -9.62 -17.31
N GLY A 78 6.02 -9.70 -17.62
CA GLY A 78 5.41 -10.83 -18.31
C GLY A 78 5.16 -12.05 -17.43
N SER A 79 4.74 -13.15 -18.05
CA SER A 79 4.33 -14.39 -17.37
C SER A 79 5.52 -15.17 -16.81
N ARG A 80 5.35 -15.80 -15.65
CA ARG A 80 6.37 -16.66 -15.02
C ARG A 80 6.58 -17.92 -15.86
N LYS A 81 7.85 -18.30 -16.05
CA LYS A 81 8.23 -19.52 -16.79
C LYS A 81 7.99 -20.81 -16.00
N VAL A 82 7.95 -20.73 -14.67
CA VAL A 82 7.76 -21.87 -13.78
C VAL A 82 6.59 -21.58 -12.85
N LYS A 83 5.71 -22.57 -12.68
CA LYS A 83 4.59 -22.49 -11.75
C LYS A 83 5.09 -22.85 -10.36
N ASP A 84 5.24 -21.83 -9.51
CA ASP A 84 5.65 -22.02 -8.11
C ASP A 84 4.49 -22.61 -7.29
N LEU A 85 4.72 -23.76 -6.66
CA LEU A 85 3.80 -24.31 -5.66
C LEU A 85 4.06 -23.65 -4.29
N PRO A 86 3.03 -23.44 -3.46
CA PRO A 86 3.22 -22.90 -2.12
C PRO A 86 4.08 -23.86 -1.28
N HIS A 87 5.25 -23.40 -0.83
CA HIS A 87 6.14 -24.24 -0.01
C HIS A 87 5.59 -24.52 1.39
N SER A 88 4.71 -23.65 1.91
CA SER A 88 4.14 -23.77 3.25
C SER A 88 2.84 -22.95 3.38
N VAL A 89 1.71 -23.65 3.31
CA VAL A 89 0.39 -23.05 3.57
C VAL A 89 0.24 -22.52 5.00
N PRO A 90 0.75 -23.19 6.06
CA PRO A 90 0.62 -22.68 7.43
C PRO A 90 1.26 -21.30 7.63
N LEU A 91 2.41 -21.04 6.98
CA LEU A 91 3.09 -19.75 7.07
C LEU A 91 2.25 -18.62 6.44
N ILE A 92 1.58 -18.91 5.32
CA ILE A 92 0.65 -17.97 4.66
C ILE A 92 -0.50 -17.65 5.61
N THR A 93 -1.08 -18.65 6.27
CA THR A 93 -2.17 -18.46 7.23
C THR A 93 -1.75 -17.60 8.42
N ILE A 94 -0.57 -17.84 9.01
CA ILE A 94 -0.03 -17.02 10.10
C ILE A 94 0.13 -15.56 9.65
N GLY A 95 0.73 -15.34 8.47
CA GLY A 95 0.88 -13.99 7.91
C GLY A 95 -0.47 -13.29 7.67
N MET A 96 -1.46 -14.02 7.14
CA MET A 96 -2.83 -13.52 6.95
C MET A 96 -3.48 -13.14 8.29
N THR A 97 -3.34 -13.96 9.33
CA THR A 97 -3.89 -13.67 10.66
C THR A 97 -3.25 -12.44 11.28
N ILE A 98 -1.93 -12.28 11.16
CA ILE A 98 -1.21 -11.09 11.64
C ILE A 98 -1.66 -9.84 10.87
N LEU A 99 -1.81 -9.94 9.54
CA LEU A 99 -2.26 -8.84 8.70
C LEU A 99 -3.69 -8.42 9.05
N TRP A 100 -4.58 -9.40 9.23
CA TRP A 100 -5.96 -9.17 9.65
C TRP A 100 -6.04 -8.51 11.03
N PHE A 101 -5.23 -8.97 11.99
CA PHE A 101 -5.17 -8.35 13.31
C PHE A 101 -4.62 -6.92 13.23
N GLY A 102 -3.54 -6.69 12.49
CA GLY A 102 -2.96 -5.37 12.27
C GLY A 102 -3.92 -4.39 11.58
N TRP A 103 -4.85 -4.90 10.76
CA TRP A 103 -5.86 -4.11 10.08
C TRP A 103 -6.81 -3.37 11.04
N PHE A 104 -7.13 -3.96 12.20
CA PHE A 104 -7.92 -3.28 13.24
C PHE A 104 -7.19 -2.05 13.78
N GLY A 105 -5.89 -2.17 14.05
CA GLY A 105 -5.06 -1.05 14.50
C GLY A 105 -5.00 0.08 13.47
N PHE A 106 -4.91 -0.27 12.19
CA PHE A 106 -4.92 0.69 11.09
C PHE A 106 -6.26 1.43 10.97
N THR A 107 -7.38 0.71 11.04
CA THR A 107 -8.72 1.31 10.93
C THR A 107 -9.06 2.17 12.15
N ALA A 108 -8.77 1.68 13.36
CA ALA A 108 -9.03 2.43 14.61
C ALA A 108 -8.13 3.67 14.72
N GLY A 109 -6.86 3.58 14.29
CA GLY A 109 -5.94 4.71 14.29
C GLY A 109 -6.41 5.85 13.37
N ASN A 110 -6.88 5.54 12.17
CA ASN A 110 -7.40 6.56 11.24
C ASN A 110 -8.67 7.22 11.77
N ALA A 111 -9.56 6.45 12.42
CA ALA A 111 -10.74 6.99 13.09
C ALA A 111 -10.39 8.03 14.17
N PHE A 112 -9.36 7.74 14.96
CA PHE A 112 -8.91 8.63 16.03
C PHE A 112 -8.28 9.91 15.47
N ALA A 113 -7.42 9.80 14.45
CA ALA A 113 -6.82 10.96 13.79
C ALA A 113 -7.87 11.90 13.17
N MET A 114 -8.92 11.34 12.57
CA MET A 114 -9.99 12.15 11.99
C MET A 114 -10.85 12.86 13.04
N LYS A 115 -11.18 12.19 14.14
CA LYS A 115 -11.89 12.82 15.25
C LYS A 115 -11.10 13.99 15.86
N ALA A 116 -9.78 13.83 16.02
CA ALA A 116 -8.91 14.89 16.52
C ALA A 116 -8.86 16.11 15.58
N ASN A 117 -8.74 15.88 14.26
CA ASN A 117 -8.76 16.98 13.29
C ASN A 117 -10.11 17.70 13.22
N GLN A 118 -11.22 16.99 13.38
CA GLN A 118 -12.55 17.59 13.36
C GLN A 118 -12.79 18.47 14.59
N SER A 119 -12.33 18.05 15.79
CA SER A 119 -12.41 18.89 16.99
C SER A 119 -11.60 20.20 16.91
N LEU A 120 -10.59 20.27 16.05
CA LEU A 120 -9.78 21.47 15.82
C LEU A 120 -10.40 22.43 14.79
N SER A 121 -11.32 21.97 13.92
CA SER A 121 -12.01 22.86 12.98
C SER A 121 -13.25 23.53 13.58
N ASP A 122 -13.79 22.94 14.65
CA ASP A 122 -15.03 23.38 15.30
C ASP A 122 -14.77 24.38 16.45
N SER A 123 -13.51 24.65 16.79
CA SER A 123 -13.02 25.63 17.79
C SER A 123 -12.46 26.89 17.15
#